data_AF-A0AAD3H8W1-F1
#
_entry.id   AF-A0AAD3H8W1-F1
#
_cell.length_a   1.000
_cell.length_b   1.000
_cell.length_c   1.000
_cell.angle_alpha   90.00
_cell.angle_beta   90.00
_cell.angle_gamma   90.00
#
_symmetry.space_group_name_H-M   'P 1'
#
loop_
_entity.id
_entity.type
_entity.pdbx_description
1 polymer ?
#
loop_
_entity_poly.entity_id
_entity_poly.type
_entity_poly.pdbx_seq_one_letter_code
_entity_poly.pdbx_strand_id
1 'polypeptide(L)'
;MSGSYYDIDEILAEEELIPVTNTLDFRHLAHLDPDYTHPTTTVQKAGKKRDLEEGTKFKMPIWSIQKWSQLGWLNVQLPKHFGRKAREKLDADPVSVDLRKRNERFYMSGISLVNLLQKQSQSLSRGKATQNNIIQKLKRESQQLKQCLLKTFTGARMRRIFDWTLSHIEDDVSAYTKKLTEMEQRLFERGALASHSLMLWKLYGTRRIHVSESALRSRILGNNVNTPGQKQSEEKRNAGKRTVSPEALPSKRIRAQ
;
A
#
# COMPACT_ATOMS: atom_id res chain seq x y z
N MET A 1 5.83 -5.16 14.32
CA MET A 1 4.69 -4.25 14.49
C MET A 1 5.18 -3.20 15.44
N SER A 2 5.87 -2.24 14.85
CA SER A 2 6.46 -1.07 15.48
C SER A 2 6.13 0.13 14.60
N GLY A 3 4.96 0.11 13.96
CA GLY A 3 4.42 1.27 13.31
C GLY A 3 3.31 1.87 14.17
N SER A 4 2.92 3.08 13.81
CA SER A 4 1.98 3.89 14.56
C SER A 4 0.59 3.31 14.38
N TYR A 5 -0.15 3.13 15.47
CA TYR A 5 -1.56 2.70 15.43
C TYR A 5 -2.44 3.54 14.49
N TYR A 6 -2.04 4.79 14.23
CA TYR A 6 -2.77 5.73 13.36
C TYR A 6 -2.29 5.72 11.90
N ASP A 7 -1.33 4.87 11.54
CA ASP A 7 -0.89 4.76 10.15
C ASP A 7 -1.89 3.93 9.33
N ILE A 8 -2.73 4.64 8.57
CA ILE A 8 -3.74 4.04 7.68
C ILE A 8 -3.09 3.02 6.73
N ASP A 9 -1.86 3.28 6.33
CA ASP A 9 -1.13 2.43 5.41
C ASP A 9 -0.76 1.08 5.97
N GLU A 10 -0.37 1.06 7.24
CA GLU A 10 -0.04 -0.16 7.97
C GLU A 10 -1.31 -0.97 8.21
N ILE A 11 -2.41 -0.31 8.60
CA ILE A 11 -3.72 -0.95 8.78
C ILE A 11 -4.16 -1.63 7.48
N LEU A 12 -4.12 -0.90 6.36
CA LEU A 12 -4.51 -1.44 5.05
C LEU A 12 -3.55 -2.54 4.56
N ALA A 13 -2.26 -2.45 4.88
CA ALA A 13 -1.29 -3.50 4.55
C ALA A 13 -1.54 -4.79 5.35
N GLU A 14 -2.04 -4.69 6.59
CA GLU A 14 -2.32 -5.84 7.43
C GLU A 14 -3.61 -6.59 7.07
N GLU A 15 -4.49 -5.99 6.26
CA GLU A 15 -5.71 -6.63 5.73
C GLU A 15 -5.40 -7.75 4.72
N GLU A 16 -4.17 -7.85 4.21
CA GLU A 16 -3.80 -8.85 3.22
C GLU A 16 -4.06 -10.29 3.72
N LEU A 17 -4.80 -11.06 2.91
CA LEU A 17 -5.16 -12.44 3.20
C LEU A 17 -4.01 -13.41 2.92
N ILE A 18 -3.59 -14.14 3.95
CA ILE A 18 -2.51 -15.13 3.91
C ILE A 18 -3.09 -16.55 3.97
N PRO A 19 -2.62 -17.49 3.12
CA PRO A 19 -2.95 -18.90 3.27
C PRO A 19 -2.30 -19.49 4.53
N VAL A 20 -3.12 -20.07 5.40
CA VAL A 20 -2.72 -20.72 6.65
C VAL A 20 -3.26 -22.15 6.71
N THR A 21 -2.58 -22.99 7.46
CA THR A 21 -3.03 -24.36 7.78
C THR A 21 -3.07 -24.50 9.30
N ASN A 22 -4.18 -24.97 9.86
CA ASN A 22 -4.25 -25.21 11.30
C ASN A 22 -3.52 -26.50 11.70
N THR A 23 -2.89 -26.47 12.86
CA THR A 23 -2.24 -27.61 13.50
C THR A 23 -3.06 -28.18 14.65
N LEU A 24 -4.20 -27.56 14.96
CA LEU A 24 -5.10 -27.95 16.04
C LEU A 24 -6.54 -27.81 15.55
N ASP A 25 -7.44 -28.57 16.15
CA ASP A 25 -8.87 -28.41 15.96
C ASP A 25 -9.34 -27.10 16.58
N PHE A 26 -10.04 -26.27 15.81
CA PHE A 26 -10.63 -25.03 16.31
C PHE A 26 -12.13 -25.15 16.52
N ARG A 27 -12.57 -24.91 17.74
CA ARG A 27 -13.99 -24.92 18.06
C ARG A 27 -14.70 -23.69 17.53
N HIS A 28 -15.93 -23.87 17.02
CA HIS A 28 -16.79 -22.79 16.53
C HIS A 28 -16.22 -21.95 15.36
N LEU A 29 -15.16 -22.44 14.71
CA LEU A 29 -14.47 -21.76 13.60
C LEU A 29 -14.69 -22.43 12.24
N ALA A 30 -15.71 -23.29 12.10
CA ALA A 30 -16.01 -23.95 10.82
C ALA A 30 -16.31 -22.97 9.68
N HIS A 31 -16.77 -21.74 9.96
CA HIS A 31 -17.02 -20.71 8.94
C HIS A 31 -15.76 -20.23 8.21
N LEU A 32 -14.57 -20.53 8.72
CA LEU A 32 -13.30 -20.25 8.06
C LEU A 32 -12.98 -21.29 6.97
N ASP A 33 -13.63 -22.45 6.99
CA ASP A 33 -13.48 -23.46 5.95
C ASP A 33 -14.06 -22.93 4.63
N PRO A 34 -13.29 -22.94 3.52
CA PRO A 34 -13.83 -22.57 2.21
C PRO A 34 -15.05 -23.41 1.78
N ASP A 35 -15.18 -24.64 2.29
CA ASP A 35 -16.30 -25.53 1.98
C ASP A 35 -17.49 -25.36 2.96
N TYR A 36 -17.41 -24.36 3.87
CA TYR A 36 -18.48 -24.10 4.83
C TYR A 36 -19.75 -23.59 4.15
N THR A 37 -20.85 -24.32 4.37
CA THR A 37 -22.18 -23.89 3.95
C THR A 37 -22.90 -23.24 5.12
N HIS A 38 -23.18 -21.94 5.00
CA HIS A 38 -23.88 -21.19 6.04
C HIS A 38 -25.28 -21.80 6.21
N PRO A 39 -25.74 -22.04 7.44
CA PRO A 39 -27.07 -22.59 7.65
C PRO A 39 -28.12 -21.57 7.23
N THR A 40 -28.74 -21.77 6.07
CA THR A 40 -29.97 -21.07 5.71
C THR A 40 -31.10 -21.56 6.60
N THR A 41 -31.83 -20.60 7.15
CA THR A 41 -32.96 -20.75 8.07
C THR A 41 -33.95 -21.77 7.52
N THR A 42 -34.06 -22.96 8.13
CA THR A 42 -35.32 -23.72 8.40
C THR A 42 -35.14 -25.21 8.68
N VAL A 43 -34.01 -25.86 8.40
CA VAL A 43 -33.88 -27.30 8.71
C VAL A 43 -32.68 -27.58 9.62
N GLN A 44 -33.00 -27.78 10.90
CA GLN A 44 -32.11 -28.38 11.88
C GLN A 44 -31.81 -29.82 11.41
N LYS A 45 -30.64 -30.05 10.81
CA LYS A 45 -30.08 -31.39 10.65
C LYS A 45 -28.83 -31.54 11.53
N ALA A 46 -28.89 -32.56 12.38
CA ALA A 46 -28.00 -32.88 13.49
C ALA A 46 -26.60 -33.41 13.04
N GLY A 47 -25.93 -32.68 12.14
CA GLY A 47 -24.62 -33.06 11.62
C GLY A 47 -23.76 -31.89 11.13
N LYS A 48 -23.99 -30.67 11.65
CA LYS A 48 -23.22 -29.48 11.22
C LYS A 48 -21.81 -29.50 11.80
N LYS A 49 -20.81 -29.43 10.92
CA LYS A 49 -19.42 -29.08 11.25
C LYS A 49 -19.43 -27.69 11.90
N ARG A 50 -19.35 -27.66 13.24
CA ARG A 50 -19.20 -26.42 14.03
C ARG A 50 -17.73 -26.07 14.22
N ASP A 51 -16.88 -27.09 14.16
CA ASP A 51 -15.47 -27.01 14.45
C ASP A 51 -14.67 -27.18 13.15
N LEU A 52 -13.50 -26.54 13.10
CA LEU A 52 -12.53 -26.64 12.03
C LEU A 52 -11.55 -27.75 12.38
N GLU A 53 -11.51 -28.81 11.58
CA GLU A 53 -10.61 -29.95 11.76
C GLU A 53 -9.15 -29.56 11.50
N GLU A 54 -8.21 -30.17 12.22
CA GLU A 54 -6.76 -30.05 12.00
C GLU A 54 -6.38 -30.27 10.54
N GLY A 55 -5.43 -29.48 10.03
CA GLY A 55 -4.91 -29.62 8.67
C GLY A 55 -5.75 -28.91 7.59
N THR A 56 -6.86 -28.28 7.96
CA THR A 56 -7.67 -27.45 7.06
C THR A 56 -6.89 -26.21 6.59
N LYS A 57 -6.98 -25.93 5.29
CA LYS A 57 -6.32 -24.77 4.66
C LYS A 57 -7.34 -23.67 4.43
N PHE A 58 -7.09 -22.51 5.02
CA PHE A 58 -7.97 -21.35 4.88
C PHE A 58 -7.14 -20.07 4.76
N LYS A 59 -7.81 -18.93 4.55
CA LYS A 59 -7.15 -17.63 4.42
C LYS A 59 -7.56 -16.73 5.56
N MET A 60 -6.60 -16.01 6.13
CA MET A 60 -6.83 -15.06 7.22
C MET A 60 -5.99 -13.80 7.00
N PRO A 61 -6.44 -12.63 7.47
CA PRO A 61 -5.67 -11.39 7.36
C PRO A 61 -4.47 -11.39 8.31
N ILE A 62 -3.41 -10.65 7.96
CA ILE A 62 -2.13 -10.60 8.70
C ILE A 62 -2.33 -10.24 10.18
N TRP A 63 -3.14 -9.21 10.45
CA TRP A 63 -3.37 -8.69 11.80
C TRP A 63 -3.88 -9.77 12.78
N SER A 64 -4.67 -10.72 12.29
CA SER A 64 -5.32 -11.75 13.11
C SER A 64 -4.42 -12.94 13.47
N ILE A 65 -3.40 -13.23 12.64
CA ILE A 65 -2.64 -14.49 12.71
C ILE A 65 -1.46 -14.39 13.71
N GLN A 66 -0.99 -13.19 14.04
CA GLN A 66 0.31 -13.00 14.70
C GLN A 66 0.50 -13.81 16.00
N LYS A 67 -0.53 -13.87 16.85
CA LYS A 67 -0.44 -14.59 18.13
C LYS A 67 -0.56 -16.10 17.94
N TRP A 68 -1.46 -16.55 17.07
CA TRP A 68 -1.66 -17.98 16.80
C TRP A 68 -0.44 -18.62 16.12
N SER A 69 0.24 -17.88 15.23
CA SER A 69 1.50 -18.36 14.63
C SER A 69 2.64 -18.46 15.64
N GLN A 70 2.73 -17.52 16.60
CA GLN A 70 3.71 -17.58 17.69
C GLN A 70 3.49 -18.78 18.61
N LEU A 71 2.23 -19.15 18.87
CA LEU A 71 1.87 -20.30 19.68
C LEU A 71 1.99 -21.64 18.93
N GLY A 72 2.24 -21.60 17.62
CA GLY A 72 2.35 -22.80 16.78
C GLY A 72 1.01 -23.44 16.43
N TRP A 73 -0.11 -22.72 16.60
CA TRP A 73 -1.46 -23.18 16.25
C TRP A 73 -1.75 -23.12 14.75
N LEU A 74 -0.97 -22.31 14.03
CA LEU A 74 -1.07 -22.13 12.59
C LEU A 74 0.29 -22.31 11.92
N ASN A 75 0.30 -22.98 10.78
CA ASN A 75 1.39 -22.96 9.83
C ASN A 75 1.11 -21.92 8.74
N VAL A 76 1.96 -20.91 8.64
CA VAL A 76 1.79 -19.77 7.74
C VAL A 76 2.50 -20.04 6.42
N GLN A 77 1.79 -19.86 5.30
CA GLN A 77 2.36 -20.00 3.97
C GLN A 77 2.39 -18.64 3.27
N LEU A 78 3.39 -18.44 2.42
CA LEU A 78 3.51 -17.19 1.67
C LEU A 78 2.43 -17.08 0.58
N PRO A 79 1.76 -15.93 0.45
CA PRO A 79 0.88 -15.66 -0.69
C PRO A 79 1.60 -15.80 -2.03
N LYS A 80 0.85 -16.11 -3.11
CA LYS A 80 1.41 -16.43 -4.44
C LYS A 80 2.33 -15.33 -4.98
N HIS A 81 2.00 -14.07 -4.75
CA HIS A 81 2.79 -12.91 -5.19
C HIS A 81 4.06 -12.67 -4.38
N PHE A 82 4.19 -13.27 -3.19
CA PHE A 82 5.44 -13.32 -2.43
C PHE A 82 6.17 -14.67 -2.56
N GLY A 83 5.60 -15.62 -3.30
CA GLY A 83 6.17 -16.95 -3.52
C GLY A 83 7.43 -16.93 -4.39
N ARG A 84 8.14 -18.05 -4.42
CA ARG A 84 9.42 -18.20 -5.14
C ARG A 84 9.35 -17.76 -6.61
N LYS A 85 8.35 -18.22 -7.37
CA LYS A 85 8.16 -17.85 -8.79
C LYS A 85 7.98 -16.34 -8.99
N ALA A 86 7.34 -15.66 -8.04
CA ALA A 86 7.16 -14.21 -8.12
C ALA A 86 8.48 -13.48 -7.83
N ARG A 87 9.27 -13.96 -6.88
CA ARG A 87 10.60 -13.43 -6.58
C ARG A 87 11.57 -13.61 -7.74
N GLU A 88 11.56 -14.77 -8.41
CA GLU A 88 12.40 -15.02 -9.59
C GLU A 88 12.09 -14.05 -10.73
N LYS A 89 10.80 -13.73 -10.96
CA LYS A 89 10.40 -12.69 -11.93
C LYS A 89 10.90 -11.30 -11.53
N LEU A 90 10.81 -10.98 -10.24
CA LEU A 90 11.27 -9.69 -9.70
C LEU A 90 12.80 -9.55 -9.73
N ASP A 91 13.54 -10.65 -9.59
CA ASP A 91 15.00 -10.67 -9.68
C ASP A 91 15.47 -10.53 -11.14
N ALA A 92 14.71 -11.08 -12.10
CA ALA A 92 14.99 -10.96 -13.52
C ALA A 92 14.77 -9.53 -14.06
N ASP A 93 13.57 -8.96 -13.83
CA ASP A 93 13.32 -7.55 -14.10
C ASP A 93 12.20 -7.02 -13.19
N PRO A 94 12.52 -6.17 -12.20
CA PRO A 94 11.54 -5.67 -11.25
C PRO A 94 10.59 -4.64 -11.86
N VAL A 95 10.91 -4.02 -13.01
CA VAL A 95 10.05 -2.94 -13.55
C VAL A 95 8.94 -3.47 -14.44
N SER A 96 9.17 -4.51 -15.23
CA SER A 96 8.10 -5.13 -16.04
C SER A 96 6.96 -5.71 -15.19
N VAL A 97 7.19 -5.99 -13.91
CA VAL A 97 6.18 -6.51 -13.00
C VAL A 97 5.30 -5.39 -12.44
N ASP A 98 4.00 -5.49 -12.73
CA ASP A 98 2.97 -4.69 -12.08
C ASP A 98 2.68 -5.24 -10.67
N LEU A 99 3.24 -4.55 -9.67
CA LEU A 99 3.08 -4.88 -8.25
C LEU A 99 1.72 -4.41 -7.72
N ARG A 100 1.24 -3.24 -8.17
CA ARG A 100 0.00 -2.62 -7.68
C ARG A 100 -1.22 -3.49 -7.96
N LYS A 101 -1.27 -4.11 -9.16
CA LYS A 101 -2.37 -5.03 -9.52
C LYS A 101 -2.49 -6.23 -8.58
N ARG A 102 -1.40 -6.65 -7.93
CA ARG A 102 -1.38 -7.81 -7.02
C ARG A 102 -1.61 -7.37 -5.57
N ASN A 103 -0.88 -6.36 -5.14
CA ASN A 103 -1.03 -5.74 -3.83
C ASN A 103 -0.56 -4.29 -3.93
N GLU A 104 -1.46 -3.34 -3.66
CA GLU A 104 -1.14 -1.91 -3.64
C GLU A 104 -0.09 -1.57 -2.58
N ARG A 105 -0.15 -2.24 -1.43
CA ARG A 105 0.78 -2.08 -0.29
C ARG A 105 1.80 -3.21 -0.21
N PHE A 106 2.31 -3.64 -1.38
CA PHE A 106 3.23 -4.78 -1.51
C PHE A 106 4.42 -4.74 -0.53
N TYR A 107 5.11 -3.60 -0.41
CA TYR A 107 6.28 -3.48 0.44
C TYR A 107 5.94 -3.51 1.93
N MET A 108 4.91 -2.78 2.37
CA MET A 108 4.48 -2.76 3.78
C MET A 108 3.97 -4.13 4.22
N SER A 109 3.11 -4.76 3.42
CA SER A 109 2.58 -6.09 3.70
C SER A 109 3.70 -7.14 3.70
N GLY A 110 4.66 -7.01 2.78
CA GLY A 110 5.87 -7.84 2.74
C GLY A 110 6.75 -7.70 3.99
N ILE A 111 6.93 -6.49 4.52
CA ILE A 111 7.65 -6.25 5.78
C ILE A 111 6.89 -6.89 6.96
N SER A 112 5.57 -6.73 7.02
CA SER A 112 4.73 -7.36 8.04
C SER A 112 4.82 -8.89 7.98
N LEU A 113 4.83 -9.49 6.80
CA LEU A 113 5.05 -10.92 6.59
C LEU A 113 6.43 -11.38 7.06
N VAL A 114 7.50 -10.66 6.70
CA VAL A 114 8.87 -10.96 7.16
C VAL A 114 8.93 -10.98 8.68
N ASN A 115 8.32 -9.97 9.32
CA ASN A 115 8.26 -9.85 10.77
C ASN A 115 7.46 -11.00 11.41
N LEU A 116 6.35 -11.40 10.79
CA LEU A 116 5.53 -12.52 11.26
C LEU A 116 6.34 -13.83 11.21
N LEU A 117 6.97 -14.14 10.08
CA LEU A 117 7.80 -15.34 9.91
C LEU A 117 9.00 -15.36 10.87
N GLN A 118 9.64 -14.20 11.08
CA GLN A 118 10.74 -14.09 12.02
C GLN A 118 10.27 -14.36 13.46
N LYS A 119 9.16 -13.75 13.90
CA LYS A 119 8.56 -13.99 15.21
C LYS A 119 8.15 -15.45 15.41
N GLN A 120 7.55 -16.07 14.40
CA GLN A 120 7.18 -17.48 14.41
C GLN A 120 8.43 -18.36 14.60
N SER A 121 9.51 -18.10 13.83
CA SER A 121 10.77 -18.86 13.94
C SER A 121 11.44 -18.71 15.33
N GLN A 122 11.35 -17.52 15.93
CA GLN A 122 11.89 -17.24 17.26
C GLN A 122 11.11 -17.97 18.36
N SER A 123 9.77 -17.95 18.28
CA SER A 123 8.92 -18.63 19.26
C SER A 123 9.12 -20.15 19.21
N LEU A 124 9.13 -20.72 17.99
CA LEU A 124 9.39 -22.15 17.78
C LEU A 124 10.79 -22.57 18.26
N SER A 125 11.81 -21.71 18.12
CA SER A 125 13.16 -22.04 18.59
C SER A 125 13.28 -22.19 20.11
N ARG A 126 12.33 -21.66 20.89
CA ARG A 126 12.29 -21.83 22.34
C ARG A 126 11.64 -23.15 22.77
N GLY A 127 10.94 -23.84 21.87
CA GLY A 127 10.21 -25.08 22.18
C GLY A 127 10.63 -26.26 21.30
N LYS A 128 11.27 -27.26 21.91
CA LYS A 128 11.59 -28.60 21.37
C LYS A 128 12.57 -28.67 20.18
N ALA A 129 13.63 -29.48 20.32
CA ALA A 129 14.72 -29.64 19.34
C ALA A 129 14.34 -30.36 18.02
N THR A 130 13.16 -31.00 17.95
CA THR A 130 12.76 -31.87 16.83
C THR A 130 12.38 -31.10 15.56
N GLN A 131 12.19 -29.77 15.60
CA GLN A 131 11.74 -28.96 14.45
C GLN A 131 12.84 -28.08 13.80
N ASN A 132 14.11 -28.46 13.93
CA ASN A 132 15.22 -27.67 13.38
C ASN A 132 15.10 -27.40 11.86
N ASN A 133 14.61 -28.37 11.07
CA ASN A 133 14.46 -28.21 9.62
C ASN A 133 13.38 -27.17 9.25
N ILE A 134 12.25 -27.14 9.97
CA ILE A 134 11.15 -26.20 9.73
C ILE A 134 11.59 -24.78 10.12
N ILE A 135 12.24 -24.64 11.27
CA ILE A 135 12.78 -23.36 11.74
C ILE A 135 13.82 -22.81 10.75
N GLN A 136 14.72 -23.65 10.25
CA GLN A 136 15.70 -23.25 9.23
C GLN A 136 15.02 -22.81 7.93
N LYS A 137 13.99 -23.54 7.47
CA LYS A 137 13.22 -23.15 6.29
C LYS A 137 12.55 -21.78 6.45
N LEU A 138 11.85 -21.56 7.57
CA LEU A 138 11.19 -20.27 7.87
C LEU A 138 12.20 -19.12 7.91
N LYS A 139 13.36 -19.31 8.55
CA LYS A 139 14.44 -18.32 8.59
C LYS A 139 14.96 -17.98 7.19
N ARG A 140 15.21 -19.00 6.36
CA ARG A 140 15.65 -18.81 4.97
C ARG A 140 14.60 -18.08 4.14
N GLU A 141 13.32 -18.46 4.25
CA GLU A 141 12.23 -17.82 3.50
C GLU A 141 12.04 -16.35 3.89
N SER A 142 12.14 -16.03 5.18
CA SER A 142 12.11 -14.65 5.72
C SER A 142 13.28 -13.82 5.18
N GLN A 143 14.50 -14.36 5.22
CA GLN A 143 15.69 -13.68 4.70
C GLN A 143 15.61 -13.43 3.19
N GLN A 144 15.19 -14.44 2.42
CA GLN A 144 15.01 -14.31 0.97
C GLN A 144 13.93 -13.29 0.63
N LEU A 145 12.83 -13.25 1.38
CA LEU A 145 11.77 -12.26 1.17
C LEU A 145 12.31 -10.85 1.43
N LYS A 146 12.99 -10.67 2.56
CA LYS A 146 13.62 -9.39 2.93
C LYS A 146 14.59 -8.90 1.85
N GLN A 147 15.46 -9.78 1.35
CA GLN A 147 16.42 -9.44 0.29
C GLN A 147 15.71 -9.10 -1.02
N CYS A 148 14.66 -9.84 -1.40
CA CYS A 148 13.88 -9.56 -2.59
C CYS A 148 13.18 -8.19 -2.49
N LEU A 149 12.51 -7.89 -1.38
CA LEU A 149 11.87 -6.59 -1.13
C LEU A 149 12.88 -5.44 -1.21
N LEU A 150 14.05 -5.60 -0.61
CA LEU A 150 15.10 -4.60 -0.64
C LEU A 150 15.61 -4.37 -2.07
N LYS A 151 16.05 -5.43 -2.76
CA LYS A 151 16.60 -5.34 -4.13
C LYS A 151 15.59 -4.75 -5.12
N THR A 152 14.33 -5.13 -5.00
CA THR A 152 13.26 -4.64 -5.90
C THR A 152 13.00 -3.16 -5.70
N PHE A 153 12.97 -2.68 -4.45
CA PHE A 153 12.76 -1.26 -4.16
C PHE A 153 13.99 -0.42 -4.54
N THR A 154 15.17 -0.73 -3.99
CA THR A 154 16.38 0.11 -4.11
C THR A 154 17.11 -0.02 -5.46
N GLY A 155 16.71 -0.97 -6.30
CA GLY A 155 17.34 -1.24 -7.59
C GLY A 155 16.78 -0.40 -8.74
N ALA A 156 16.41 -1.08 -9.82
CA ALA A 156 15.96 -0.43 -11.05
C ALA A 156 14.65 0.37 -10.89
N ARG A 157 13.78 0.01 -9.93
CA ARG A 157 12.51 0.72 -9.71
C ARG A 157 12.73 2.12 -9.13
N MET A 158 13.48 2.26 -8.04
CA MET A 158 13.82 3.58 -7.47
C MET A 158 14.50 4.49 -8.48
N ARG A 159 15.47 3.99 -9.25
CA ARG A 159 16.11 4.78 -10.32
C ARG A 159 15.09 5.28 -11.33
N ARG A 160 14.24 4.39 -11.85
CA ARG A 160 13.22 4.75 -12.83
C ARG A 160 12.19 5.73 -12.28
N ILE A 161 11.82 5.63 -11.00
CA ILE A 161 10.96 6.62 -10.34
C ILE A 161 11.64 7.99 -10.40
N PHE A 162 12.93 8.06 -10.04
CA PHE A 162 13.66 9.33 -10.09
C PHE A 162 13.80 9.89 -11.49
N ASP A 163 14.10 9.05 -12.49
CA ASP A 163 14.19 9.46 -13.89
C ASP A 163 12.89 10.15 -14.34
N TRP A 164 11.73 9.61 -13.95
CA TRP A 164 10.42 10.21 -14.24
C TRP A 164 10.09 11.45 -13.39
N THR A 165 10.52 11.53 -12.12
CA THR A 165 10.29 12.75 -11.32
C THR A 165 11.16 13.93 -11.75
N LEU A 166 12.26 13.65 -12.46
CA LEU A 166 13.22 14.63 -12.94
C LEU A 166 13.10 14.88 -14.45
N SER A 167 12.22 14.15 -15.15
CA SER A 167 11.91 14.40 -16.57
C SER A 167 11.08 15.68 -16.73
N HIS A 168 10.79 16.06 -17.99
CA HIS A 168 10.02 17.27 -18.27
C HIS A 168 8.62 17.17 -17.63
N ILE A 169 8.20 18.23 -16.94
CA ILE A 169 6.96 18.25 -16.13
C ILE A 169 5.70 18.09 -17.01
N GLU A 170 5.80 18.40 -18.30
CA GLU A 170 4.68 18.29 -19.25
C GLU A 170 4.44 16.87 -19.76
N ASP A 171 5.31 15.91 -19.42
CA ASP A 171 5.16 14.53 -19.85
C ASP A 171 4.01 13.84 -19.07
N ASP A 172 3.10 13.19 -19.80
CA ASP A 172 2.03 12.40 -19.18
C ASP A 172 2.59 11.12 -18.54
N VAL A 173 2.76 11.17 -17.22
CA VAL A 173 3.23 10.05 -16.38
C VAL A 173 2.10 9.15 -15.87
N SER A 174 0.84 9.40 -16.25
CA SER A 174 -0.33 8.71 -15.68
C SER A 174 -0.30 7.19 -15.88
N ALA A 175 0.22 6.72 -17.01
CA ALA A 175 0.36 5.29 -17.29
C ALA A 175 1.43 4.62 -16.40
N TYR A 176 2.43 5.39 -16.00
CA TYR A 176 3.51 4.94 -15.12
C TYR A 176 3.06 4.90 -13.65
N THR A 177 2.48 5.99 -13.16
CA THR A 177 2.03 6.12 -11.76
C THR A 177 0.98 5.08 -11.37
N LYS A 178 0.10 4.68 -12.31
CA LYS A 178 -0.88 3.60 -12.09
C LYS A 178 -0.27 2.23 -11.78
N LYS A 179 0.99 1.98 -12.16
CA LYS A 179 1.69 0.70 -11.89
C LYS A 179 2.51 0.70 -10.59
N LEU A 180 2.67 1.88 -9.99
CA LEU A 180 3.44 2.05 -8.75
C LEU A 180 2.62 1.58 -7.55
N THR A 181 3.31 0.97 -6.59
CA THR A 181 2.76 0.70 -5.26
C THR A 181 2.64 2.00 -4.46
N GLU A 182 1.91 2.00 -3.34
CA GLU A 182 1.74 3.22 -2.53
C GLU A 182 3.08 3.88 -2.14
N MET A 183 4.03 3.07 -1.64
CA MET A 183 5.31 3.61 -1.19
C MET A 183 6.08 4.29 -2.33
N GLU A 184 5.99 3.71 -3.53
CA GLU A 184 6.63 4.24 -4.72
C GLU A 184 5.89 5.47 -5.26
N GLN A 185 4.56 5.47 -5.20
CA GLN A 185 3.74 6.61 -5.56
C GLN A 185 4.05 7.81 -4.66
N ARG A 186 4.19 7.59 -3.35
CA ARG A 186 4.62 8.65 -2.42
C ARG A 186 6.02 9.16 -2.72
N LEU A 187 6.96 8.26 -3.02
CA LEU A 187 8.30 8.67 -3.42
C LEU A 187 8.25 9.52 -4.70
N PHE A 188 7.45 9.10 -5.68
CA PHE A 188 7.22 9.83 -6.91
C PHE A 188 6.62 11.21 -6.65
N GLU A 189 5.53 11.31 -5.91
CA GLU A 189 4.86 12.57 -5.58
C GLU A 189 5.79 13.53 -4.83
N ARG A 190 6.54 13.04 -3.85
CA ARG A 190 7.52 13.85 -3.10
C ARG A 190 8.66 14.33 -4.00
N GLY A 191 9.17 13.46 -4.88
CA GLY A 191 10.20 13.82 -5.86
C GLY A 191 9.72 14.87 -6.86
N ALA A 192 8.53 14.67 -7.43
CA ALA A 192 7.90 15.60 -8.37
C ALA A 192 7.62 16.97 -7.72
N LEU A 193 7.08 16.99 -6.50
CA LEU A 193 6.85 18.22 -5.74
C LEU A 193 8.15 18.97 -5.44
N ALA A 194 9.22 18.25 -5.09
CA ALA A 194 10.54 18.86 -4.85
C ALA A 194 11.14 19.45 -6.14
N SER A 195 11.06 18.71 -7.25
CA SER A 195 11.50 19.17 -8.58
C SER A 195 10.74 20.43 -9.02
N HIS A 196 9.40 20.40 -8.87
CA HIS A 196 8.54 21.55 -9.15
C HIS A 196 8.87 22.76 -8.28
N SER A 197 9.06 22.55 -6.97
CA SER A 197 9.42 23.63 -6.02
C SER A 197 10.78 24.27 -6.38
N LEU A 198 11.75 23.46 -6.79
CA LEU A 198 13.04 23.93 -7.26
C LEU A 198 12.92 24.75 -8.56
N MET A 199 12.09 24.30 -9.50
CA MET A 199 11.82 25.03 -10.74
C MET A 199 11.16 26.39 -10.46
N LEU A 200 10.13 26.42 -9.61
CA LEU A 200 9.47 27.66 -9.19
C LEU A 200 10.48 28.62 -8.55
N TRP A 201 11.36 28.12 -7.68
CA TRP A 201 12.42 28.92 -7.08
C TRP A 201 13.41 29.45 -8.14
N LYS A 202 13.80 28.66 -9.14
CA LYS A 202 14.66 29.13 -10.23
C LYS A 202 14.02 30.24 -11.07
N LEU A 203 12.70 30.19 -11.27
CA LEU A 203 11.96 31.16 -12.08
C LEU A 203 11.66 32.46 -11.32
N TYR A 204 11.24 32.36 -10.06
CA TYR A 204 10.70 33.50 -9.30
C TYR A 204 11.56 33.90 -8.09
N GLY A 205 12.52 33.06 -7.70
CA GLY A 205 13.30 33.23 -6.48
C GLY A 205 12.39 33.34 -5.25
N THR A 206 12.70 34.29 -4.37
CA THR A 206 11.88 34.65 -3.20
C THR A 206 10.95 35.84 -3.49
N ARG A 207 10.88 36.31 -4.75
CA ARG A 207 10.18 37.56 -5.09
C ARG A 207 8.65 37.41 -5.12
N ARG A 208 8.15 36.17 -5.15
CA ARG A 208 6.71 35.87 -5.22
C ARG A 208 6.31 34.95 -4.08
N ILE A 209 5.43 35.44 -3.20
CA ILE A 209 4.80 34.62 -2.17
C ILE A 209 3.60 33.94 -2.81
N HIS A 210 3.64 32.61 -2.92
CA HIS A 210 2.52 31.84 -3.41
C HIS A 210 1.47 31.67 -2.31
N VAL A 211 0.20 31.59 -2.71
CA VAL A 211 -0.90 31.27 -1.79
C VAL A 211 -0.68 29.87 -1.24
N SER A 212 -0.93 29.66 0.06
CA SER A 212 -0.77 28.34 0.66
C SER A 212 -1.73 27.33 0.01
N GLU A 213 -1.28 26.08 -0.06
CA GLU A 213 -2.08 24.99 -0.61
C GLU A 213 -3.41 24.84 0.17
N SER A 214 -3.39 25.08 1.48
CA SER A 214 -4.57 25.11 2.34
C SER A 214 -5.61 26.16 1.91
N ALA A 215 -5.18 27.36 1.48
CA ALA A 215 -6.06 28.42 1.01
C ALA A 215 -6.59 28.19 -0.41
N LEU A 216 -5.87 27.42 -1.23
CA LEU A 216 -6.37 26.96 -2.53
C LEU A 216 -7.41 25.84 -2.35
N ARG A 217 -7.13 24.87 -1.49
CA ARG A 217 -8.04 23.74 -1.19
C ARG A 217 -9.36 24.19 -0.55
N SER A 218 -9.33 25.16 0.37
CA SER A 218 -10.56 25.68 0.98
C SER A 218 -11.47 26.38 -0.04
N ARG A 219 -10.90 27.02 -1.07
CA ARG A 219 -11.64 27.68 -2.14
C ARG A 219 -12.32 26.68 -3.09
N ILE A 220 -11.68 25.53 -3.33
CA ILE A 220 -12.27 24.43 -4.12
C ILE A 220 -13.43 23.78 -3.36
N LEU A 221 -13.28 23.57 -2.04
CA LEU A 221 -14.35 23.01 -1.21
C LEU A 221 -15.51 23.99 -1.01
N GLY A 222 -15.23 25.29 -0.88
CA GLY A 222 -16.26 26.34 -0.74
C GLY A 222 -17.15 26.53 -1.97
N ASN A 223 -16.67 26.19 -3.17
CA ASN A 223 -17.46 26.28 -4.40
C ASN A 223 -18.48 25.13 -4.59
N ASN A 224 -18.40 24.05 -3.80
CA ASN A 224 -19.34 22.92 -3.86
C ASN A 224 -20.47 22.99 -2.82
N VAL A 225 -20.53 24.04 -1.99
CA VAL A 225 -21.64 24.29 -1.06
C VAL A 225 -22.54 25.39 -1.63
N ASN A 226 -23.26 25.07 -2.70
CA ASN A 226 -24.47 25.81 -3.07
C ASN A 226 -25.66 25.15 -2.37
N THR A 227 -25.91 25.53 -1.12
CA THR A 227 -27.17 25.28 -0.43
C THR A 227 -28.25 26.15 -1.07
N PRO A 228 -29.40 25.61 -1.51
CA PRO A 228 -30.44 26.40 -2.13
C PRO A 228 -31.24 27.14 -1.04
N GLY A 229 -31.09 28.46 -0.99
CA GLY A 229 -32.02 29.31 -0.26
C GLY A 229 -31.34 30.39 0.58
N GLN A 230 -31.08 31.54 -0.04
CA GLN A 230 -31.41 32.85 0.53
C GLN A 230 -31.20 33.93 -0.54
N LYS A 231 -32.31 34.42 -1.10
CA LYS A 231 -32.37 35.73 -1.75
C LYS A 231 -32.53 36.78 -0.67
N GLN A 232 -31.67 37.80 -0.67
CA GLN A 232 -31.90 39.22 -0.35
C GLN A 232 -30.50 39.88 -0.30
N SER A 233 -30.08 40.55 -1.38
CA SER A 233 -30.12 42.02 -1.56
C SER A 233 -29.19 42.77 -0.61
N GLU A 234 -28.00 43.17 -1.10
CA GLU A 234 -27.40 44.47 -0.75
C GLU A 234 -26.26 44.87 -1.72
N GLU A 235 -26.59 45.92 -2.47
CA GLU A 235 -25.85 47.07 -2.96
C GLU A 235 -24.30 47.13 -3.05
N LYS A 236 -23.89 47.49 -4.27
CA LYS A 236 -22.64 48.10 -4.75
C LYS A 236 -21.66 48.64 -3.69
N ARG A 237 -20.46 48.03 -3.61
CA ARG A 237 -19.20 48.78 -3.47
C ARG A 237 -18.17 48.26 -4.47
N ASN A 238 -17.84 49.16 -5.39
CA ASN A 238 -16.81 49.06 -6.38
C ASN A 238 -15.45 49.14 -5.66
N ALA A 239 -14.73 48.02 -5.56
CA ALA A 239 -13.33 48.00 -5.15
C ALA A 239 -12.60 46.97 -6.03
N GLY A 240 -11.64 47.45 -6.81
CA GLY A 240 -10.96 46.70 -7.86
C GLY A 240 -10.44 45.35 -7.38
N LYS A 241 -11.14 44.28 -7.73
CA LYS A 241 -10.60 42.93 -7.64
C LYS A 241 -9.61 42.76 -8.80
N ARG A 242 -8.32 42.87 -8.49
CA ARG A 242 -7.27 42.28 -9.32
C ARG A 242 -7.50 40.76 -9.34
N THR A 243 -8.26 40.30 -10.32
CA THR A 243 -8.31 38.89 -10.69
C THR A 243 -6.99 38.55 -11.37
N VAL A 244 -6.08 37.91 -10.64
CA VAL A 244 -4.95 37.23 -11.27
C VAL A 244 -5.50 35.89 -11.74
N SER A 245 -5.86 35.82 -13.02
CA SER A 245 -6.26 34.57 -13.69
C SER A 245 -5.15 33.53 -13.55
N PRO A 246 -5.48 32.23 -13.40
CA PRO A 246 -4.48 31.19 -13.50
C PRO A 246 -4.10 31.01 -14.98
N GLU A 247 -2.80 31.23 -15.23
CA GLU A 247 -2.00 30.53 -16.24
C GLU A 247 -2.45 30.61 -17.72
N ALA A 248 -1.87 31.57 -18.44
CA ALA A 248 -1.51 31.39 -19.85
C ALA A 248 0.02 31.48 -19.93
N LEU A 249 0.67 30.36 -20.24
CA LEU A 249 2.09 30.32 -20.58
C LEU A 249 2.35 31.21 -21.82
N PRO A 250 3.37 32.08 -21.83
CA PRO A 250 3.66 32.90 -23.00
C PRO A 250 4.24 32.03 -24.12
N SER A 251 3.55 32.00 -25.26
CA SER A 251 4.05 31.48 -26.53
C SER A 251 5.34 32.21 -26.93
N LYS A 252 6.46 31.49 -27.02
CA LYS A 252 7.74 32.02 -27.52
C LYS A 252 7.58 32.44 -28.98
N ARG A 253 7.65 33.74 -29.26
CA ARG A 253 8.04 34.25 -30.59
C ARG A 253 9.56 34.18 -30.68
N ILE A 254 10.05 33.26 -31.52
CA ILE A 254 11.42 33.27 -32.00
C ILE A 254 11.57 34.50 -32.90
N ARG A 255 12.44 35.45 -32.51
CA ARG A 255 12.97 36.46 -33.44
C ARG A 255 14.34 35.98 -33.89
N ALA A 256 14.44 35.69 -35.18
CA ALA A 256 15.71 35.57 -35.87
C ALA A 256 16.37 36.96 -35.96
N GLN A 257 17.63 37.03 -35.54
CA GLN A 257 18.67 37.86 -36.12
C GLN A 257 19.94 37.01 -36.17
#